data_AF-A0A838L7T5-F1
#
_entry.id   AF-A0A838L7T5-F1
#
_cell.length_a   1.000
_cell.length_b   1.000
_cell.length_c   1.000
_cell.angle_alpha   90.00
_cell.angle_beta   90.00
_cell.angle_gamma   90.00
#
_symmetry.space_group_name_H-M   'P 1'
#
loop_
_entity.id
_entity.type
_entity.pdbx_description
1 polymer ?
#
loop_
_entity_poly.entity_id
_entity_poly.type
_entity_poly.pdbx_seq_one_letter_code
_entity_poly.pdbx_strand_id
1 'polypeptide(L)'
;MSGARQIVRLREARLTGASQALVIAREETKAAERAKCAAEEQADRRRSAMIDTRDRLATDLEHAPTLLALLDRRRFDYAVAHSAVNDAAEEQRQREAAEAERRAALIRAQARRDALVEHVAGIERRATRRQEEKVELDALDARRVS
;
A
#
# COMPACT_ATOMS: atom_id res chain seq x y z
N MET A 1 -1.44 -35.79 -10.79
CA MET A 1 -0.85 -34.43 -10.88
C MET A 1 0.16 -34.29 -9.76
N SER A 2 1.43 -33.96 -10.04
CA SER A 2 2.49 -33.96 -9.01
C SER A 2 2.23 -32.86 -7.97
N GLY A 3 2.43 -33.17 -6.68
CA GLY A 3 2.20 -32.23 -5.57
C GLY A 3 2.96 -30.90 -5.72
N ALA A 4 4.08 -30.91 -6.44
CA ALA A 4 4.84 -29.71 -6.82
C ALA A 4 4.01 -28.66 -7.58
N ARG A 5 3.23 -29.07 -8.60
CA ARG A 5 2.38 -28.15 -9.38
C ARG A 5 1.24 -27.57 -8.54
N GLN A 6 0.73 -28.31 -7.56
CA GLN A 6 -0.31 -27.84 -6.66
C GLN A 6 0.21 -26.74 -5.72
N ILE A 7 1.47 -26.85 -5.25
CA ILE A 7 2.10 -25.81 -4.42
C ILE A 7 2.31 -24.52 -5.24
N VAL A 8 2.69 -24.63 -6.52
CA VAL A 8 2.82 -23.46 -7.42
C VAL A 8 1.47 -22.73 -7.54
N ARG A 9 0.39 -23.45 -7.84
CA ARG A 9 -0.96 -22.86 -7.93
C ARG A 9 -1.40 -22.17 -6.64
N LEU A 10 -1.11 -22.77 -5.48
CA LEU A 10 -1.39 -22.15 -4.18
C LEU A 10 -0.59 -20.86 -3.98
N ARG A 11 0.66 -20.80 -4.45
CA ARG A 11 1.49 -19.58 -4.40
C ARG A 11 0.99 -18.51 -5.36
N GLU A 12 0.51 -18.89 -6.54
CA GLU A 12 -0.15 -17.97 -7.48
C GLU A 12 -1.41 -17.36 -6.88
N ALA A 13 -2.28 -18.17 -6.25
CA ALA A 13 -3.46 -17.64 -5.55
C ALA A 13 -3.10 -16.64 -4.43
N ARG A 14 -2.05 -16.94 -3.65
CA ARG A 14 -1.53 -16.01 -2.62
C ARG A 14 -0.94 -14.74 -3.22
N LEU A 15 -0.28 -14.84 -4.37
CA LEU A 15 0.25 -13.70 -5.11
C LEU A 15 -0.89 -12.78 -5.57
N THR A 16 -1.96 -13.35 -6.14
CA THR A 16 -3.16 -12.61 -6.52
C THR A 16 -3.80 -11.91 -5.32
N GLY A 17 -3.94 -12.61 -4.19
CA GLY A 17 -4.46 -12.01 -2.96
C GLY A 17 -3.59 -10.87 -2.42
N ALA A 18 -2.26 -11.03 -2.44
CA ALA A 18 -1.32 -9.97 -2.06
C ALA A 18 -1.39 -8.76 -3.01
N SER A 19 -1.60 -9.00 -4.31
CA SER A 19 -1.77 -7.95 -5.31
C SER A 19 -3.06 -7.15 -5.06
N GLN A 20 -4.17 -7.83 -4.78
CA GLN A 20 -5.44 -7.19 -4.44
C GLN A 20 -5.32 -6.36 -3.15
N ALA A 21 -4.68 -6.91 -2.12
CA ALA A 21 -4.43 -6.20 -0.87
C ALA A 21 -3.58 -4.93 -1.08
N LEU A 22 -2.60 -4.95 -1.99
CA LEU A 22 -1.81 -3.76 -2.33
C LEU A 22 -2.65 -2.70 -3.06
N VAL A 23 -3.56 -3.13 -3.95
CA VAL A 23 -4.48 -2.19 -4.63
C VAL A 23 -5.39 -1.50 -3.61
N ILE A 24 -5.96 -2.25 -2.67
CA ILE A 24 -6.79 -1.70 -1.59
C ILE A 24 -5.98 -0.70 -0.75
N ALA A 25 -4.78 -1.10 -0.31
CA ALA A 25 -3.92 -0.22 0.49
C ALA A 25 -3.60 1.10 -0.22
N ARG A 26 -3.35 1.09 -1.54
CA ARG A 26 -3.12 2.31 -2.33
C ARG A 26 -4.33 3.23 -2.35
N GLU A 27 -5.53 2.68 -2.49
CA GLU A 27 -6.75 3.49 -2.48
C GLU A 27 -7.01 4.08 -1.09
N GLU A 28 -6.70 3.34 -0.02
CA GLU A 28 -6.71 3.86 1.36
C GLU A 28 -5.69 4.99 1.55
N THR A 29 -4.45 4.85 1.05
CA THR A 29 -3.42 5.91 1.09
C THR A 29 -3.92 7.17 0.38
N LYS A 30 -4.46 7.04 -0.83
CA LYS A 30 -5.04 8.18 -1.58
C LYS A 30 -6.24 8.80 -0.87
N ALA A 31 -7.03 8.02 -0.16
CA ALA A 31 -8.15 8.54 0.63
C ALA A 31 -7.63 9.35 1.82
N ALA A 32 -6.62 8.85 2.53
CA ALA A 32 -5.99 9.57 3.64
C ALA A 32 -5.29 10.86 3.19
N GLU A 33 -4.60 10.85 2.05
CA GLU A 33 -4.01 12.04 1.44
C GLU A 33 -5.07 13.10 1.15
N ARG A 34 -6.19 12.71 0.52
CA ARG A 34 -7.32 13.63 0.27
C ARG A 34 -7.93 14.19 1.56
N ALA A 35 -8.05 13.37 2.59
CA ALA A 35 -8.57 13.79 3.89
C ALA A 35 -7.66 14.83 4.55
N LYS A 36 -6.33 14.63 4.48
CA LYS A 36 -5.35 15.60 4.96
C LYS A 36 -5.44 16.92 4.19
N CYS A 37 -5.48 16.89 2.85
CA CYS A 37 -5.63 18.12 2.05
C CYS A 37 -6.90 18.89 2.44
N ALA A 38 -8.02 18.18 2.65
CA ALA A 38 -9.27 18.82 3.10
C ALA A 38 -9.14 19.44 4.50
N ALA A 39 -8.41 18.79 5.42
CA ALA A 39 -8.13 19.34 6.75
C ALA A 39 -7.23 20.58 6.67
N GLU A 40 -6.21 20.58 5.80
CA GLU A 40 -5.32 21.71 5.56
C GLU A 40 -6.09 22.92 5.02
N GLU A 41 -6.93 22.71 4.00
CA GLU A 41 -7.81 23.76 3.47
C GLU A 41 -8.75 24.34 4.54
N GLN A 42 -9.23 23.51 5.45
CA GLN A 42 -10.07 23.96 6.56
C GLN A 42 -9.26 24.78 7.56
N ALA A 43 -8.05 24.34 7.93
CA ALA A 43 -7.15 25.07 8.81
C ALA A 43 -6.76 26.43 8.23
N ASP A 44 -6.47 26.49 6.92
CA ASP A 44 -6.18 27.73 6.21
C ASP A 44 -7.37 28.69 6.22
N ARG A 45 -8.58 28.21 5.96
CA ARG A 45 -9.80 29.03 6.09
C ARG A 45 -9.97 29.60 7.50
N ARG A 46 -9.69 28.81 8.55
CA ARG A 46 -9.74 29.30 9.94
C ARG A 46 -8.64 30.30 10.25
N ARG A 47 -7.43 30.09 9.70
CA ARG A 47 -6.30 31.02 9.83
C ARG A 47 -6.61 32.37 9.19
N SER A 48 -7.16 32.37 7.98
CA SER A 48 -7.56 33.61 7.30
C SER A 48 -8.62 34.38 8.09
N ALA A 49 -9.66 33.70 8.58
CA ALA A 49 -10.68 34.33 9.42
C ALA A 49 -10.12 34.94 10.73
N MET A 50 -9.10 34.31 11.31
CA MET A 50 -8.38 34.82 12.48
C MET A 50 -7.57 36.08 12.11
N ILE A 51 -6.84 36.07 11.00
CA ILE A 51 -6.05 37.21 10.50
C ILE A 51 -6.99 38.39 10.19
N ASP A 52 -8.07 38.16 9.46
CA ASP A 52 -9.06 39.19 9.14
C ASP A 52 -9.64 39.85 10.41
N THR A 53 -9.93 39.05 11.44
CA THR A 53 -10.45 39.57 12.72
C THR A 53 -9.40 40.41 13.44
N ARG A 54 -8.14 39.97 13.45
CA ARG A 54 -7.02 40.73 14.03
C ARG A 54 -6.81 42.05 13.29
N ASP A 55 -6.87 42.03 11.97
CA ASP A 55 -6.63 43.20 11.16
C ASP A 55 -7.78 44.22 11.32
N ARG A 56 -9.04 43.76 11.46
CA ARG A 56 -10.17 44.62 11.86
C ARG A 56 -9.98 45.26 13.23
N LEU A 57 -9.49 44.50 14.22
CA LEU A 57 -9.23 45.02 15.55
C LEU A 57 -8.18 46.15 15.54
N ALA A 58 -7.22 46.12 14.61
CA ALA A 58 -6.23 47.18 14.46
C ALA A 58 -6.83 48.50 13.91
N THR A 59 -7.96 48.43 13.20
CA THR A 59 -8.58 49.59 12.54
C THR A 59 -9.87 50.07 13.20
N ASP A 60 -10.60 49.21 13.91
CA ASP A 60 -11.89 49.52 14.55
C ASP A 60 -11.79 49.31 16.07
N LEU A 61 -11.38 50.38 16.76
CA LEU A 61 -11.24 50.39 18.21
C LEU A 61 -12.58 50.61 18.93
N GLU A 62 -13.60 51.13 18.24
CA GLU A 62 -14.93 51.35 18.81
C GLU A 62 -15.60 50.02 19.19
N HIS A 63 -15.36 48.98 18.39
CA HIS A 63 -15.86 47.62 18.63
C HIS A 63 -14.80 46.67 19.23
N ALA A 64 -13.71 47.20 19.78
CA ALA A 64 -12.57 46.40 20.26
C ALA A 64 -12.93 45.25 21.22
N PRO A 65 -13.82 45.43 22.23
CA PRO A 65 -14.19 44.33 23.14
C PRO A 65 -14.82 43.12 22.41
N THR A 66 -15.68 43.39 21.43
CA THR A 66 -16.35 42.35 20.63
C THR A 66 -15.36 41.66 19.69
N LEU A 67 -14.46 42.43 19.06
CA LEU A 67 -13.43 41.90 18.16
C LEU A 67 -12.39 41.06 18.91
N LEU A 68 -12.03 41.42 20.14
CA LEU A 68 -11.15 40.61 21.01
C LEU A 68 -11.80 39.27 21.35
N ALA A 69 -13.06 39.26 21.78
CA ALA A 69 -13.78 38.01 22.08
C ALA A 69 -13.91 37.12 20.82
N LEU A 70 -14.17 37.72 19.66
CA LEU A 70 -14.21 37.00 18.39
C LEU A 70 -12.84 36.44 18.03
N LEU A 71 -11.76 37.20 18.21
CA LEU A 71 -10.40 36.76 17.92
C LEU A 71 -10.00 35.55 18.77
N ASP A 72 -10.35 35.54 20.06
CA ASP A 72 -10.10 34.40 20.94
C ASP A 72 -10.87 33.16 20.47
N ARG A 73 -12.13 33.32 20.04
CA ARG A 73 -12.87 32.22 19.44
C ARG A 73 -12.22 31.71 18.14
N ARG A 74 -11.74 32.61 17.28
CA ARG A 74 -11.06 32.24 16.02
C ARG A 74 -9.73 31.53 16.27
N ARG A 75 -8.97 31.93 17.29
CA ARG A 75 -7.75 31.23 17.74
C ARG A 75 -8.07 29.81 18.17
N PHE A 76 -9.13 29.62 18.95
CA PHE A 76 -9.59 28.29 19.34
C PHE A 76 -10.00 27.46 18.12
N ASP A 77 -10.85 28.00 17.24
CA ASP A 77 -11.28 27.28 16.03
C ASP A 77 -10.09 26.89 15.12
N TYR A 78 -9.09 27.77 15.00
CA TYR A 78 -7.85 27.47 14.27
C TYR A 78 -7.03 26.38 14.94
N ALA A 79 -6.85 26.42 16.26
CA ALA A 79 -6.12 25.39 17.00
C ALA A 79 -6.78 24.01 16.82
N VAL A 80 -8.11 23.94 16.88
CA VAL A 80 -8.87 22.71 16.62
C VAL A 80 -8.66 22.21 15.18
N ALA A 81 -8.78 23.09 14.18
CA ALA A 81 -8.55 22.71 12.79
C ALA A 81 -7.11 22.26 12.53
N HIS A 82 -6.12 22.92 13.14
CA HIS A 82 -4.72 22.52 13.05
C HIS A 82 -4.44 21.18 13.74
N SER A 83 -5.11 20.89 14.86
CA SER A 83 -5.04 19.55 15.48
C SER A 83 -5.56 18.47 14.52
N ALA A 84 -6.67 18.72 13.83
CA ALA A 84 -7.21 17.79 12.85
C ALA A 84 -6.26 17.54 11.66
N VAL A 85 -5.48 18.55 11.25
CA VAL A 85 -4.40 18.37 10.26
C VAL A 85 -3.33 17.41 10.77
N ASN A 86 -2.92 17.55 12.03
CA ASN A 86 -1.94 16.65 12.62
C ASN A 86 -2.45 15.21 12.69
N ASP A 87 -3.71 15.02 13.08
CA ASP A 87 -4.35 13.69 13.14
C ASP A 87 -4.43 13.07 11.74
N ALA A 88 -4.86 13.83 10.73
CA ALA A 88 -4.92 13.37 9.35
C ALA A 88 -3.53 13.06 8.76
N ALA A 89 -2.51 13.85 9.13
CA ALA A 89 -1.13 13.59 8.72
C ALA A 89 -0.57 12.31 9.36
N GLU A 90 -0.91 12.03 10.61
CA GLU A 90 -0.54 10.78 11.27
C GLU A 90 -1.25 9.58 10.63
N GLU A 91 -2.54 9.70 10.33
CA GLU A 91 -3.25 8.64 9.60
C GLU A 91 -2.63 8.39 8.22
N GLN A 92 -2.30 9.45 7.45
CA GLN A 92 -1.60 9.30 6.17
C GLN A 92 -0.29 8.51 6.34
N ARG A 93 0.55 8.86 7.32
CA ARG A 93 1.80 8.14 7.59
C ARG A 93 1.57 6.66 7.87
N GLN A 94 0.54 6.33 8.65
CA GLN A 94 0.19 4.94 8.97
C GLN A 94 -0.27 4.17 7.72
N ARG A 95 -1.06 4.79 6.84
CA ARG A 95 -1.49 4.16 5.57
C ARG A 95 -0.32 3.96 4.61
N GLU A 96 0.57 4.94 4.49
CA GLU A 96 1.79 4.82 3.68
C GLU A 96 2.69 3.69 4.17
N ALA A 97 2.88 3.58 5.49
CA ALA A 97 3.64 2.48 6.09
C ALA A 97 2.98 1.12 5.80
N ALA A 98 1.66 1.02 5.96
CA ALA A 98 0.91 -0.18 5.62
C ALA A 98 1.03 -0.55 4.12
N GLU A 99 0.93 0.43 3.22
CA GLU A 99 1.13 0.20 1.78
C GLU A 99 2.54 -0.33 1.48
N ALA A 100 3.58 0.27 2.09
CA ALA A 100 4.95 -0.17 1.93
C ALA A 100 5.14 -1.62 2.41
N GLU A 101 4.55 -1.99 3.54
CA GLU A 101 4.54 -3.37 4.04
C GLU A 101 3.85 -4.34 3.07
N ARG A 102 2.69 -3.96 2.52
CA ARG A 102 1.97 -4.78 1.52
C ARG A 102 2.78 -4.94 0.24
N ARG A 103 3.46 -3.89 -0.22
CA ARG A 103 4.37 -3.94 -1.36
C ARG A 103 5.54 -4.89 -1.11
N ALA A 104 6.16 -4.82 0.07
CA ALA A 104 7.23 -5.74 0.45
C ALA A 104 6.74 -7.19 0.57
N ALA A 105 5.51 -7.41 1.05
CA ALA A 105 4.89 -8.73 1.08
C ALA A 105 4.64 -9.29 -0.33
N LEU A 106 4.19 -8.46 -1.26
CA LEU A 106 3.99 -8.84 -2.66
C LEU A 106 5.29 -9.29 -3.32
N ILE A 107 6.37 -8.49 -3.17
CA ILE A 107 7.70 -8.82 -3.71
C ILE A 107 8.20 -10.16 -3.15
N ARG A 108 8.07 -10.37 -1.83
CA ARG A 108 8.44 -11.65 -1.20
C ARG A 108 7.60 -12.82 -1.72
N ALA A 109 6.32 -12.61 -1.98
CA ALA A 109 5.44 -13.63 -2.54
C ALA A 109 5.83 -13.98 -3.98
N GLN A 110 6.18 -12.99 -4.81
CA GLN A 110 6.69 -13.17 -6.17
C GLN A 110 7.98 -13.99 -6.18
N ALA A 111 9.00 -13.57 -5.41
CA ALA A 111 10.27 -14.27 -5.32
C ALA A 111 10.12 -15.74 -4.89
N ARG A 112 9.23 -16.01 -3.92
CA ARG A 112 8.93 -17.38 -3.47
C ARG A 112 8.23 -18.22 -4.54
N ARG A 113 7.35 -17.61 -5.34
CA ARG A 113 6.71 -18.30 -6.48
C ARG A 113 7.76 -18.62 -7.54
N ASP A 114 8.56 -17.63 -7.93
CA ASP A 114 9.52 -17.77 -9.04
C ASP A 114 10.56 -18.85 -8.74
N ALA A 115 11.12 -18.86 -7.53
CA ALA A 115 12.05 -19.91 -7.08
C ALA A 115 11.40 -21.32 -7.14
N LEU A 116 10.11 -21.43 -6.77
CA LEU A 116 9.40 -22.70 -6.82
C LEU A 116 9.14 -23.15 -8.26
N VAL A 117 8.73 -22.23 -9.14
CA VAL A 117 8.51 -22.50 -10.57
C VAL A 117 9.80 -23.01 -11.21
N GLU A 118 10.93 -22.35 -10.94
CA GLU A 118 12.24 -22.78 -11.43
C GLU A 118 12.62 -24.17 -10.92
N HIS A 119 12.42 -24.43 -9.63
CA HIS A 119 12.70 -25.73 -9.02
C HIS A 119 11.85 -26.85 -9.64
N VAL A 120 10.55 -26.61 -9.86
CA VAL A 120 9.65 -27.57 -10.51
C VAL A 120 10.07 -27.82 -11.96
N ALA A 121 10.39 -26.77 -12.72
CA ALA A 121 10.92 -26.91 -14.09
C ALA A 121 12.24 -27.71 -14.13
N GLY A 122 13.10 -27.55 -13.11
CA GLY A 122 14.33 -28.34 -12.96
C GLY A 122 14.05 -29.83 -12.71
N ILE A 123 13.06 -30.16 -11.86
CA ILE A 123 12.63 -31.55 -11.63
C ILE A 123 12.08 -32.16 -12.91
N GLU A 124 11.21 -31.43 -13.62
CA GLU A 124 10.58 -31.90 -14.85
C GLU A 124 11.64 -32.18 -15.93
N ARG A 125 12.60 -31.27 -16.13
CA ARG A 125 13.74 -31.50 -17.05
C ARG A 125 14.55 -32.75 -16.71
N ARG A 126 14.85 -32.99 -15.43
CA ARG A 126 15.57 -34.20 -15.00
C ARG A 126 14.74 -35.47 -15.20
N ALA A 127 13.44 -35.41 -14.97
CA ALA A 127 12.54 -36.54 -15.20
C ALA A 127 12.45 -36.87 -16.70
N THR A 128 12.34 -35.86 -17.57
CA THR A 128 12.36 -36.04 -19.02
C THR A 128 13.67 -36.68 -19.49
N ARG A 129 14.83 -36.17 -19.03
CA ARG A 129 16.14 -36.75 -19.40
C ARG A 129 16.26 -38.22 -19.00
N ARG A 130 15.85 -38.60 -17.79
CA ARG A 130 15.85 -40.01 -17.35
C ARG A 130 14.93 -40.89 -18.20
N GLN A 131 13.80 -40.34 -18.65
CA GLN A 131 12.88 -41.08 -19.51
C GLN A 131 13.48 -41.27 -20.91
N GLU A 132 14.16 -40.26 -21.46
CA GLU A 132 14.90 -40.36 -22.72
C GLU A 132 16.00 -41.42 -22.63
N GLU A 133 16.85 -41.37 -21.60
CA GLU A 133 17.91 -42.36 -21.34
C GLU A 133 17.35 -43.79 -21.23
N LYS A 134 16.20 -43.95 -20.55
CA LYS A 134 15.54 -45.26 -20.44
C LYS A 134 15.05 -45.76 -21.80
N VAL A 135 14.41 -44.90 -22.60
CA VAL A 135 13.93 -45.27 -23.94
C VAL A 135 15.09 -45.65 -24.87
N GLU A 136 16.21 -44.95 -24.79
CA GLU A 136 17.43 -45.30 -25.53
C GLU A 136 17.99 -46.67 -25.13
N LEU A 137 18.05 -46.96 -23.83
CA LEU A 137 18.47 -48.27 -23.32
C LEU A 137 17.51 -49.39 -23.75
N ASP A 138 16.21 -49.19 -23.61
CA ASP A 138 15.18 -50.15 -24.03
C ASP A 138 15.27 -50.43 -25.54
N ALA A 139 15.58 -49.42 -26.36
CA ALA A 139 15.77 -49.57 -27.80
C ALA A 139 17.06 -50.31 -28.17
N LEU A 140 18.15 -50.12 -27.41
CA LEU A 140 19.41 -50.85 -27.61
C LEU A 140 19.27 -52.33 -27.23
N ASP A 141 18.55 -52.63 -26.15
CA ASP A 141 18.29 -54.01 -25.73
C ASP A 141 17.37 -54.74 -26.72
N ALA A 142 16.33 -54.07 -27.24
CA ALA A 142 15.48 -54.64 -28.30
C ALA A 142 16.26 -55.01 -29.57
N ARG A 143 17.32 -54.27 -29.90
CA ARG A 143 18.22 -54.59 -31.03
C ARG A 143 19.20 -55.73 -30.75
N ARG A 144 19.46 -56.07 -29.49
CA ARG A 144 20.36 -57.18 -29.11
C ARG A 144 19.68 -58.54 -29.05
N VAL A 145 18.36 -58.55 -28.86
CA VAL A 145 17.54 -59.78 -28.76
C VAL A 145 16.86 -60.12 -30.09
N SER A 146 16.91 -59.19 -31.05
CA SER A 146 16.60 -59.38 -32.48
C SER A 146 17.80 -59.94 -33.24
#